data_AF-A3JPI6-F1
#
_entry.id   AF-A3JPI6-F1
#
_cell.length_a   1.000
_cell.length_b   1.000
_cell.length_c   1.000
_cell.angle_alpha   90.00
_cell.angle_beta   90.00
_cell.angle_gamma   90.00
#
_symmetry.space_group_name_H-M   'P 1'
#
loop_
_entity.id
_entity.type
_entity.pdbx_description
1 polymer ?
#
loop_
_entity_poly.entity_id
_entity_poly.type
_entity_poly.pdbx_seq_one_letter_code
_entity_poly.pdbx_strand_id
1 'polypeptide(L)'
;MTNTPNLTLPMLEGNQAQKHVTLNESLSLLDGLSQLAIVSRSITQPTETEVDGSVFFVPTGAVDAWGGQDGKLAIRVNSSWRFVSPKVGWQGYIVDEAAQFLWDGVQWGAAASVGSMNGARTTHHVVEIDHVITTGSQNTTTLDIPKYALVYGVTGRILTEITGTLTSWNVGISVAQTRYTNSIGVAQGSWINGPSTRIITYYNSVPIVISADGGDFAGGVVRLALHYDIMTPSGA
;
A
#
# COMPACT_ATOMS: atom_id res chain seq x y z
N MET A 1 18.06 -24.99 22.22
CA MET A 1 18.14 -24.49 20.83
C MET A 1 17.15 -23.36 20.66
N THR A 2 17.67 -22.14 20.75
CA THR A 2 16.95 -20.91 20.41
C THR A 2 17.03 -20.73 18.89
N ASN A 3 15.95 -20.29 18.26
CA ASN A 3 15.88 -20.03 16.83
C ASN A 3 15.65 -18.54 16.54
N THR A 4 15.99 -18.08 15.35
CA THR A 4 15.60 -16.74 14.89
C THR A 4 14.08 -16.63 14.73
N PRO A 5 13.48 -15.44 14.95
CA PRO A 5 12.03 -15.27 15.02
C PRO A 5 11.30 -15.49 13.68
N ASN A 6 11.86 -15.04 12.54
CA ASN A 6 11.13 -15.06 11.26
C ASN A 6 11.38 -16.34 10.45
N LEU A 7 12.63 -16.74 10.28
CA LEU A 7 13.05 -17.87 9.45
C LEU A 7 13.33 -19.14 10.24
N THR A 8 13.22 -19.10 11.56
CA THR A 8 13.44 -20.26 12.46
C THR A 8 14.86 -20.84 12.35
N LEU A 9 15.85 -20.01 12.04
CA LEU A 9 17.23 -20.46 11.87
C LEU A 9 17.82 -20.86 13.22
N PRO A 10 18.46 -22.04 13.33
CA PRO A 10 19.04 -22.49 14.59
C PRO A 10 20.21 -21.60 15.00
N MET A 11 20.18 -21.11 16.25
CA MET A 11 21.27 -20.30 16.81
C MET A 11 22.32 -21.19 17.46
N LEU A 12 23.57 -20.73 17.45
CA LEU A 12 24.66 -21.44 18.10
C LEU A 12 24.56 -21.33 19.62
N GLU A 13 24.65 -22.48 20.29
CA GLU A 13 24.74 -22.59 21.73
C GLU A 13 26.07 -22.01 22.26
N GLY A 14 26.05 -21.54 23.50
CA GLY A 14 27.22 -20.93 24.14
C GLY A 14 28.40 -21.92 24.25
N ASN A 15 29.61 -21.46 23.91
CA ASN A 15 30.85 -22.21 24.10
C ASN A 15 32.02 -21.24 24.39
N GLN A 16 33.18 -21.80 24.78
CA GLN A 16 34.42 -21.08 25.04
C GLN A 16 34.79 -20.17 23.85
N ALA A 17 35.22 -18.94 24.16
CA ALA A 17 35.55 -17.83 23.23
C ALA A 17 34.38 -17.04 22.59
N GLN A 18 33.13 -17.20 23.06
CA GLN A 18 32.00 -16.29 22.74
C GLN A 18 31.69 -16.04 21.25
N LYS A 19 32.20 -16.87 20.33
CA LYS A 19 31.95 -16.74 18.86
C LYS A 19 30.46 -16.77 18.49
N HIS A 20 29.67 -17.46 19.31
CA HIS A 20 28.23 -17.53 19.17
C HIS A 20 27.58 -16.14 19.22
N VAL A 21 28.11 -15.18 19.98
CA VAL A 21 27.52 -13.84 20.10
C VAL A 21 27.50 -13.13 18.75
N THR A 22 28.67 -12.98 18.10
CA THR A 22 28.79 -12.26 16.83
C THR A 22 28.06 -12.97 15.69
N LEU A 23 28.13 -14.30 15.63
CA LEU A 23 27.46 -15.06 14.59
C LEU A 23 25.94 -15.05 14.77
N ASN A 24 25.44 -15.24 15.99
CA ASN A 24 24.01 -15.17 16.27
C ASN A 24 23.45 -13.76 15.99
N GLU A 25 24.19 -12.71 16.29
CA GLU A 25 23.81 -11.34 15.92
C GLU A 25 23.70 -11.18 14.40
N SER A 26 24.66 -11.73 13.64
CA SER A 26 24.62 -11.71 12.17
C SER A 26 23.43 -12.50 11.62
N LEU A 27 23.09 -13.63 12.23
CA LEU A 27 21.92 -14.43 11.87
C LEU A 27 20.61 -13.69 12.14
N SER A 28 20.49 -12.98 13.26
CA SER A 28 19.32 -12.15 13.56
C SER A 28 19.15 -11.00 12.57
N LEU A 29 20.25 -10.39 12.10
CA LEU A 29 20.18 -9.39 11.04
C LEU A 29 19.74 -10.01 9.70
N LEU A 30 20.31 -11.17 9.34
CA LEU A 30 19.94 -11.86 8.11
C LEU A 30 18.46 -12.29 8.12
N ASP A 31 17.95 -12.71 9.27
CA ASP A 31 16.56 -13.09 9.49
C ASP A 31 15.58 -11.95 9.18
N GLY A 32 15.88 -10.73 9.63
CA GLY A 32 15.07 -9.54 9.33
C GLY A 32 15.24 -9.01 7.90
N LEU A 33 16.38 -9.24 7.25
CA LEU A 33 16.70 -8.68 5.93
C LEU A 33 16.38 -9.61 4.75
N SER A 34 16.30 -10.93 4.97
CA SER A 34 16.15 -11.92 3.90
C SER A 34 14.76 -11.89 3.24
N GLN A 35 13.70 -11.81 4.05
CA GLN A 35 12.33 -11.56 3.59
C GLN A 35 11.86 -10.25 4.20
N LEU A 36 12.41 -9.14 3.71
CA LEU A 36 12.23 -7.82 4.30
C LEU A 36 10.75 -7.42 4.36
N ALA A 37 10.13 -7.66 5.52
CA ALA A 37 8.76 -7.29 5.85
C ALA A 37 8.81 -6.14 6.85
N ILE A 38 8.62 -4.92 6.34
CA ILE A 38 8.68 -3.69 7.13
C ILE A 38 7.27 -3.46 7.69
N VAL A 39 7.14 -3.46 9.01
CA VAL A 39 5.86 -3.26 9.71
C VAL A 39 5.26 -1.91 9.35
N SER A 40 6.06 -0.85 9.45
CA SER A 40 5.69 0.51 9.03
C SER A 40 6.93 1.33 8.72
N ARG A 41 6.73 2.37 7.90
CA ARG A 41 7.73 3.42 7.63
C ARG A 41 7.33 4.81 8.14
N SER A 42 6.17 4.93 8.79
CA SER A 42 5.60 6.23 9.21
C SER A 42 5.61 6.43 10.73
N ILE A 43 5.77 5.35 11.50
CA ILE A 43 5.88 5.39 12.95
C ILE A 43 7.20 6.08 13.35
N THR A 44 7.14 7.06 14.24
CA THR A 44 8.31 7.85 14.68
C THR A 44 8.85 7.41 16.06
N GLN A 45 8.19 6.47 16.71
CA GLN A 45 8.51 6.01 18.07
C GLN A 45 8.35 4.49 18.18
N PRO A 46 9.29 3.77 18.80
CA PRO A 46 9.10 2.35 19.10
C PRO A 46 7.96 2.15 20.11
N THR A 47 7.13 1.15 19.89
CA THR A 47 6.03 0.71 20.77
C THR A 47 6.49 -0.43 21.66
N GLU A 48 6.17 -0.39 22.96
CA GLU A 48 6.57 -1.44 23.91
C GLU A 48 6.06 -2.86 23.55
N THR A 49 5.09 -2.98 22.64
CA THR A 49 4.48 -4.24 22.19
C THR A 49 5.22 -4.93 21.05
N GLU A 50 6.35 -4.40 20.57
CA GLU A 50 7.06 -4.98 19.44
C GLU A 50 7.78 -6.29 19.78
N VAL A 51 7.50 -7.29 18.95
CA VAL A 51 8.12 -8.62 19.03
C VAL A 51 9.48 -8.63 18.33
N ASP A 52 10.39 -9.45 18.84
CA ASP A 52 11.66 -9.72 18.16
C ASP A 52 11.39 -10.23 16.73
N GLY A 53 12.20 -9.77 15.78
CA GLY A 53 12.04 -10.02 14.34
C GLY A 53 11.29 -8.93 13.59
N SER A 54 10.60 -8.03 14.30
CA SER A 54 9.93 -6.88 13.67
C SER A 54 10.94 -5.94 13.03
N VAL A 55 10.64 -5.47 11.82
CA VAL A 55 11.46 -4.49 11.08
C VAL A 55 10.64 -3.24 10.84
N PHE A 56 11.21 -2.07 11.12
CA PHE A 56 10.62 -0.77 10.83
C PHE A 56 11.58 0.05 9.98
N PHE A 57 11.06 0.98 9.19
CA PHE A 57 11.87 2.05 8.64
C PHE A 57 11.76 3.26 9.56
N VAL A 58 12.89 3.85 9.92
CA VAL A 58 12.95 5.01 10.81
C VAL A 58 12.72 6.29 9.99
N PRO A 59 11.54 6.93 10.08
CA PRO A 59 11.28 8.18 9.37
C PRO A 59 12.07 9.34 9.98
N THR A 60 12.17 10.44 9.24
CA THR A 60 12.78 11.67 9.74
C THR A 60 12.04 12.18 10.98
N GLY A 61 12.79 12.54 12.02
CA GLY A 61 12.24 13.06 13.27
C GLY A 61 11.80 11.96 14.25
N ALA A 62 12.29 10.74 14.06
CA ALA A 62 12.11 9.69 15.05
C ALA A 62 12.79 10.03 16.38
N VAL A 63 12.20 9.57 17.49
CA VAL A 63 12.70 9.86 18.84
C VAL A 63 12.93 8.59 19.65
N ASP A 64 13.23 8.73 20.94
CA ASP A 64 13.56 7.63 21.85
C ASP A 64 14.71 6.75 21.33
N ALA A 65 14.54 5.42 21.35
CA ALA A 65 15.57 4.50 20.89
C ALA A 65 15.89 4.62 19.39
N TRP A 66 15.06 5.31 18.61
CA TRP A 66 15.26 5.55 17.18
C TRP A 66 15.88 6.92 16.87
N GLY A 67 16.10 7.76 17.89
CA GLY A 67 16.69 9.08 17.73
C GLY A 67 18.03 9.07 16.97
N GLY A 68 18.13 9.86 15.91
CA GLY A 68 19.33 9.97 15.06
C GLY A 68 19.60 8.77 14.15
N GLN A 69 18.64 7.86 14.01
CA GLN A 69 18.72 6.70 13.10
C GLN A 69 17.85 6.89 11.85
N ASP A 70 17.50 8.13 11.51
CA ASP A 70 16.67 8.48 10.37
C ASP A 70 17.20 7.84 9.08
N GLY A 71 16.28 7.27 8.29
CA GLY A 71 16.62 6.63 7.01
C GLY A 71 17.20 5.21 7.12
N LYS A 72 17.29 4.63 8.33
CA LYS A 72 17.72 3.24 8.54
C LYS A 72 16.53 2.31 8.77
N LEU A 73 16.78 1.02 8.58
CA LEU A 73 15.89 -0.04 9.03
C LEU A 73 16.22 -0.38 10.49
N ALA A 74 15.22 -0.31 11.36
CA ALA A 74 15.30 -0.74 12.75
C ALA A 74 14.76 -2.17 12.88
N ILE A 75 15.62 -3.11 13.28
CA ILE A 75 15.29 -4.53 13.46
C ILE A 75 15.28 -4.82 14.97
N ARG A 76 14.17 -5.35 15.47
CA ARG A 76 14.03 -5.75 16.88
C ARG A 76 14.73 -7.10 17.10
N VAL A 77 15.76 -7.13 17.94
CA VAL A 77 16.55 -8.33 18.24
C VAL A 77 16.86 -8.38 19.74
N ASN A 78 16.45 -9.45 20.42
CA ASN A 78 16.67 -9.66 21.85
C ASN A 78 16.27 -8.43 22.68
N SER A 79 15.07 -7.89 22.44
CA SER A 79 14.55 -6.67 23.10
C SER A 79 15.38 -5.39 22.88
N SER A 80 16.31 -5.39 21.90
CA SER A 80 17.12 -4.24 21.51
C SER A 80 16.91 -3.90 20.04
N TRP A 81 17.30 -2.68 19.63
CA TRP A 81 17.22 -2.25 18.24
C TRP A 81 18.57 -2.39 17.54
N ARG A 82 18.54 -2.95 16.33
CA ARG A 82 19.68 -2.96 15.41
C ARG A 82 19.33 -2.13 14.18
N PHE A 83 20.24 -1.26 13.78
CA PHE A 83 20.00 -0.32 12.69
C PHE A 83 20.86 -0.66 11.47
N VAL A 84 20.22 -0.79 10.31
CA VAL A 84 20.88 -1.12 9.05
C VAL A 84 20.53 -0.07 8.00
N SER A 85 21.55 0.48 7.34
CA SER A 85 21.33 1.38 6.20
C SER A 85 20.90 0.58 4.96
N PRO A 86 19.71 0.82 4.40
CA PRO A 86 19.29 0.18 3.16
C PRO A 86 20.20 0.58 1.99
N LYS A 87 20.39 -0.33 1.03
CA LYS A 87 21.15 -0.06 -0.22
C LYS A 87 20.19 0.04 -1.39
N VAL A 88 20.57 0.83 -2.39
CA VAL A 88 19.79 0.98 -3.63
C VAL A 88 19.44 -0.38 -4.22
N GLY A 89 18.17 -0.57 -4.58
CA GLY A 89 17.65 -1.82 -5.13
C GLY A 89 17.17 -2.84 -4.10
N TRP A 90 17.30 -2.55 -2.80
CA TRP A 90 16.62 -3.35 -1.77
C TRP A 90 15.12 -3.28 -1.98
N GLN A 91 14.47 -4.43 -1.85
CA GLN A 91 13.03 -4.59 -1.96
C GLN A 91 12.48 -5.07 -0.62
N GLY A 92 11.31 -4.55 -0.24
CA GLY A 92 10.61 -4.98 0.96
C GLY A 92 9.11 -4.85 0.80
N TYR A 93 8.36 -5.59 1.60
CA TYR A 93 6.91 -5.44 1.71
C TYR A 93 6.61 -4.58 2.93
N ILE A 94 5.90 -3.47 2.75
CA ILE A 94 5.43 -2.63 3.84
C ILE A 94 4.05 -3.14 4.25
N VAL A 95 3.94 -3.67 5.46
CA VAL A 95 2.80 -4.48 5.92
C VAL A 95 1.55 -3.62 6.11
N ASP A 96 1.66 -2.47 6.76
CA ASP A 96 0.54 -1.55 7.00
C ASP A 96 0.02 -0.86 5.72
N GLU A 97 0.87 -0.76 4.70
CA GLU A 97 0.51 -0.24 3.37
C GLU A 97 0.11 -1.34 2.37
N ALA A 98 0.23 -2.61 2.75
CA ALA A 98 -0.05 -3.79 1.92
C ALA A 98 0.61 -3.76 0.53
N ALA A 99 1.84 -3.23 0.44
CA ALA A 99 2.49 -2.99 -0.85
C ALA A 99 3.99 -3.30 -0.83
N GLN A 100 4.52 -3.69 -2.00
CA GLN A 100 5.95 -3.83 -2.20
C GLN A 100 6.58 -2.47 -2.48
N PHE A 101 7.76 -2.24 -1.92
CA PHE A 101 8.55 -1.03 -2.09
C PHE A 101 10.00 -1.37 -2.46
N LEU A 102 10.62 -0.47 -3.22
CA LEU A 102 12.01 -0.50 -3.61
C LEU A 102 12.72 0.74 -3.06
N TRP A 103 13.87 0.54 -2.45
CA TRP A 103 14.73 1.63 -2.00
C TRP A 103 15.49 2.23 -3.19
N ASP A 104 15.21 3.49 -3.50
CA ASP A 104 15.84 4.22 -4.62
C ASP A 104 17.15 4.93 -4.25
N GLY A 105 17.55 4.87 -2.97
CA GLY A 105 18.70 5.59 -2.41
C GLY A 105 18.32 6.78 -1.53
N VAL A 106 17.08 7.24 -1.62
CA VAL A 106 16.54 8.38 -0.86
C VAL A 106 15.29 7.97 -0.09
N GLN A 107 14.39 7.19 -0.70
CA GLN A 107 13.12 6.77 -0.13
C GLN A 107 12.70 5.38 -0.59
N TRP A 108 11.73 4.80 0.13
CA TRP A 108 11.00 3.62 -0.31
C TRP A 108 9.94 4.05 -1.34
N GLY A 109 10.19 3.81 -2.62
CA GLY A 109 9.24 4.03 -3.71
C GLY A 109 8.44 2.76 -4.02
N ALA A 110 7.23 2.87 -4.59
CA ALA A 110 6.43 1.68 -4.93
C ALA A 110 7.23 0.74 -5.86
N ALA A 111 7.31 -0.55 -5.50
CA ALA A 111 8.09 -1.56 -6.24
C ALA A 111 7.40 -2.03 -7.52
N ALA A 112 6.11 -1.73 -7.70
CA ALA A 112 5.41 -1.91 -8.97
C ALA A 112 5.84 -0.83 -9.98
N SER A 113 7.13 -0.48 -9.97
CA SER A 113 7.74 0.54 -10.81
C SER A 113 8.81 -0.09 -11.67
N VAL A 114 8.63 -0.08 -12.99
CA VAL A 114 9.69 -0.44 -13.93
C VAL A 114 10.47 0.83 -14.25
N GLY A 115 11.70 0.89 -13.76
CA GLY A 115 12.63 1.98 -14.01
C GLY A 115 13.58 1.68 -15.18
N SER A 116 14.02 2.73 -15.85
CA SER A 116 15.16 2.74 -16.77
C SER A 116 16.43 3.22 -16.06
N MET A 117 17.60 2.97 -16.65
CA MET A 117 18.90 3.36 -16.10
C MET A 117 19.00 4.84 -15.72
N ASN A 118 18.31 5.72 -16.45
CA ASN A 118 18.35 7.17 -16.23
C ASN A 118 17.16 7.68 -15.41
N GLY A 119 16.40 6.80 -14.74
CA GLY A 119 15.36 7.22 -13.79
C GLY A 119 13.97 7.51 -14.37
N ALA A 120 13.74 7.31 -15.67
CA ALA A 120 12.35 7.23 -16.17
C ALA A 120 11.68 5.98 -15.59
N ARG A 121 10.43 6.07 -15.16
CA ARG A 121 9.72 4.98 -14.48
C ARG A 121 8.23 4.92 -14.84
N THR A 122 7.68 3.72 -14.87
CA THR A 122 6.23 3.49 -14.93
C THR A 122 5.82 2.79 -13.64
N THR A 123 4.94 3.41 -12.85
CA THR A 123 4.50 2.89 -11.55
C THR A 123 3.03 2.50 -11.60
N HIS A 124 2.73 1.28 -11.18
CA HIS A 124 1.37 0.77 -11.00
C HIS A 124 0.82 1.14 -9.63
N HIS A 125 -0.42 1.65 -9.61
CA HIS A 125 -1.11 2.11 -8.43
C HIS A 125 -2.49 1.45 -8.31
N VAL A 126 -2.82 1.04 -7.09
CA VAL A 126 -4.18 0.68 -6.67
C VAL A 126 -4.52 1.53 -5.45
N VAL A 127 -5.54 2.39 -5.56
CA VAL A 127 -6.00 3.25 -4.47
C VAL A 127 -7.41 2.83 -4.09
N GLU A 128 -7.63 2.55 -2.81
CA GLU A 128 -8.92 2.08 -2.28
C GLU A 128 -9.53 3.10 -1.30
N ILE A 129 -10.86 3.28 -1.40
CA ILE A 129 -11.64 4.02 -0.40
C ILE A 129 -12.92 3.27 -0.05
N ASP A 130 -13.44 3.53 1.15
CA ASP A 130 -14.82 3.25 1.52
C ASP A 130 -15.65 4.53 1.38
N HIS A 131 -16.62 4.53 0.47
CA HIS A 131 -17.50 5.66 0.21
C HIS A 131 -18.88 5.42 0.81
N VAL A 132 -19.32 6.36 1.65
CA VAL A 132 -20.68 6.40 2.20
C VAL A 132 -21.60 7.09 1.21
N ILE A 133 -22.63 6.38 0.77
CA ILE A 133 -23.61 6.88 -0.20
C ILE A 133 -24.49 7.95 0.45
N THR A 134 -24.58 9.11 -0.19
CA THR A 134 -25.50 10.18 0.16
C THR A 134 -26.74 10.19 -0.74
N THR A 135 -27.80 10.85 -0.29
CA THR A 135 -29.07 10.91 -1.00
C THR A 135 -28.97 11.70 -2.30
N GLY A 136 -29.55 11.17 -3.39
CA GLY A 136 -29.63 11.85 -4.68
C GLY A 136 -29.27 10.96 -5.86
N SER A 137 -29.28 11.50 -7.07
CA SER A 137 -29.04 10.74 -8.30
C SER A 137 -27.55 10.46 -8.57
N GLN A 138 -26.65 11.15 -7.87
CA GLN A 138 -25.21 11.05 -8.08
C GLN A 138 -24.43 11.34 -6.81
N ASN A 139 -23.36 10.58 -6.61
CA ASN A 139 -22.37 10.78 -5.56
C ASN A 139 -21.00 11.03 -6.20
N THR A 140 -20.35 12.14 -5.85
CA THR A 140 -18.93 12.37 -6.17
C THR A 140 -18.09 11.81 -5.04
N THR A 141 -17.18 10.90 -5.37
CA THR A 141 -16.33 10.23 -4.38
C THR A 141 -15.04 11.00 -4.14
N THR A 142 -14.33 10.70 -3.05
CA THR A 142 -12.97 11.20 -2.80
C THR A 142 -11.91 10.37 -3.52
N LEU A 143 -12.31 9.36 -4.32
CA LEU A 143 -11.40 8.55 -5.11
C LEU A 143 -11.09 9.31 -6.40
N ASP A 144 -10.00 10.07 -6.36
CA ASP A 144 -9.58 10.89 -7.48
C ASP A 144 -8.67 10.12 -8.43
N ILE A 145 -8.96 10.21 -9.73
CA ILE A 145 -8.02 9.86 -10.77
C ILE A 145 -6.95 10.96 -10.81
N PRO A 146 -5.66 10.64 -10.62
CA PRO A 146 -4.62 11.64 -10.68
C PRO A 146 -4.36 12.18 -12.09
N LYS A 147 -3.73 13.35 -12.15
CA LYS A 147 -3.21 13.90 -13.40
C LYS A 147 -2.21 12.95 -14.05
N TYR A 148 -2.30 12.77 -15.36
CA TYR A 148 -1.47 11.88 -16.19
C TYR A 148 -1.62 10.38 -15.90
N ALA A 149 -2.67 9.97 -15.19
CA ALA A 149 -2.95 8.57 -14.95
C ALA A 149 -3.43 7.86 -16.23
N LEU A 150 -2.88 6.67 -16.49
CA LEU A 150 -3.41 5.69 -17.44
C LEU A 150 -4.29 4.71 -16.67
N VAL A 151 -5.61 4.87 -16.77
CA VAL A 151 -6.55 4.10 -15.95
C VAL A 151 -6.93 2.80 -16.64
N TYR A 152 -6.78 1.69 -15.91
CA TYR A 152 -7.19 0.35 -16.33
C TYR A 152 -8.64 0.06 -16.00
N GLY A 153 -9.14 0.54 -14.85
CA GLY A 153 -10.50 0.28 -14.43
C GLY A 153 -10.74 0.62 -12.97
N VAL A 154 -11.99 0.41 -12.54
CA VAL A 154 -12.41 0.51 -11.15
C VAL A 154 -13.05 -0.80 -10.73
N THR A 155 -12.59 -1.36 -9.63
CA THR A 155 -13.20 -2.53 -8.98
C THR A 155 -13.79 -2.12 -7.64
N GLY A 156 -14.52 -3.02 -6.98
CA GLY A 156 -15.09 -2.68 -5.69
C GLY A 156 -16.03 -3.74 -5.12
N ARG A 157 -16.62 -3.41 -3.97
CA ARG A 157 -17.57 -4.28 -3.27
C ARG A 157 -18.56 -3.47 -2.45
N ILE A 158 -19.83 -3.84 -2.51
CA ILE A 158 -20.88 -3.25 -1.66
C ILE A 158 -20.72 -3.80 -0.24
N LEU A 159 -20.35 -2.94 0.71
CA LEU A 159 -20.12 -3.31 2.11
C LEU A 159 -21.41 -3.28 2.93
N THR A 160 -22.31 -2.37 2.60
CA THR A 160 -23.66 -2.27 3.15
C THR A 160 -24.63 -2.04 2.01
N GLU A 161 -25.79 -2.68 2.04
CA GLU A 161 -26.80 -2.60 1.00
C GLU A 161 -27.07 -1.15 0.58
N ILE A 162 -27.08 -0.92 -0.73
CA ILE A 162 -27.41 0.38 -1.29
C ILE A 162 -28.93 0.51 -1.30
N THR A 163 -29.43 1.57 -0.70
CA THR A 163 -30.88 1.83 -0.58
C THR A 163 -31.29 3.03 -1.42
N GLY A 164 -32.58 3.16 -1.68
CA GLY A 164 -33.15 4.24 -2.48
C GLY A 164 -34.27 3.74 -3.40
N THR A 165 -34.60 4.54 -4.41
CA THR A 165 -35.59 4.18 -5.44
C THR A 165 -34.95 3.62 -6.71
N LEU A 166 -33.62 3.71 -6.81
CA LEU A 166 -32.85 3.16 -7.93
C LEU A 166 -32.99 1.64 -8.07
N THR A 167 -32.86 1.16 -9.31
CA THR A 167 -32.86 -0.29 -9.61
C THR A 167 -31.46 -0.82 -9.86
N SER A 168 -30.57 0.04 -10.35
CA SER A 168 -29.16 -0.27 -10.53
C SER A 168 -28.33 1.02 -10.48
N TRP A 169 -27.01 0.91 -10.62
CA TRP A 169 -26.12 2.07 -10.61
C TRP A 169 -24.83 1.83 -11.39
N ASN A 170 -24.09 2.91 -11.64
CA ASN A 170 -22.92 2.92 -12.52
C ASN A 170 -21.71 3.58 -11.84
N VAL A 171 -20.51 3.21 -12.29
CA VAL A 171 -19.25 3.88 -11.91
C VAL A 171 -18.58 4.47 -13.15
N GLY A 172 -18.23 5.74 -13.05
CA GLY A 172 -17.61 6.48 -14.13
C GLY A 172 -17.03 7.79 -13.67
N ILE A 173 -17.13 8.79 -14.53
CA ILE A 173 -16.83 10.18 -14.23
C ILE A 173 -18.05 11.04 -14.57
N SER A 174 -18.08 12.30 -14.11
CA SER A 174 -19.21 13.21 -14.30
C SER A 174 -19.72 13.29 -15.75
N VAL A 175 -18.82 13.31 -16.74
CA VAL A 175 -19.14 13.40 -18.18
C VAL A 175 -19.33 12.04 -18.87
N ALA A 176 -19.09 10.93 -18.17
CA ALA A 176 -19.20 9.56 -18.71
C ALA A 176 -19.44 8.57 -17.57
N GLN A 177 -20.69 8.52 -17.11
CA GLN A 177 -21.11 7.82 -15.89
C GLN A 177 -20.99 6.30 -15.95
N THR A 178 -21.03 5.71 -17.14
CA THR A 178 -20.93 4.25 -17.36
C THR A 178 -19.54 3.79 -17.78
N ARG A 179 -18.53 4.66 -17.66
CA ARG A 179 -17.21 4.45 -18.26
C ARG A 179 -16.50 3.19 -17.76
N TYR A 180 -16.62 2.88 -16.47
CA TYR A 180 -15.92 1.74 -15.87
C TYR A 180 -16.85 0.56 -15.67
N THR A 181 -18.07 0.80 -15.21
CA THR A 181 -19.05 -0.26 -15.01
C THR A 181 -20.46 0.33 -15.04
N ASN A 182 -21.45 -0.52 -15.31
CA ASN A 182 -22.85 -0.13 -15.38
C ASN A 182 -23.76 -1.23 -14.84
N SER A 183 -25.00 -0.84 -14.56
CA SER A 183 -26.08 -1.75 -14.16
C SER A 183 -25.71 -2.67 -12.99
N ILE A 184 -24.99 -2.14 -12.00
CA ILE A 184 -24.60 -2.87 -10.79
C ILE A 184 -25.84 -3.04 -9.90
N GLY A 185 -26.01 -4.24 -9.33
CA GLY A 185 -27.03 -4.49 -8.31
C GLY A 185 -26.77 -3.73 -7.01
N VAL A 186 -27.75 -3.72 -6.10
CA VAL A 186 -27.70 -2.97 -4.84
C VAL A 186 -27.41 -3.81 -3.60
N ALA A 187 -27.47 -5.14 -3.74
CA ALA A 187 -27.35 -6.08 -2.63
C ALA A 187 -25.94 -6.06 -2.00
N GLN A 188 -25.88 -6.14 -0.68
CA GLN A 188 -24.63 -6.29 0.07
C GLN A 188 -23.79 -7.47 -0.43
N GLY A 189 -22.48 -7.28 -0.50
CA GLY A 189 -21.52 -8.29 -0.93
C GLY A 189 -21.37 -8.40 -2.45
N SER A 190 -22.20 -7.69 -3.23
CA SER A 190 -22.07 -7.62 -4.69
C SER A 190 -20.71 -7.01 -5.07
N TRP A 191 -20.07 -7.61 -6.08
CA TRP A 191 -18.74 -7.20 -6.56
C TRP A 191 -18.87 -6.27 -7.75
N ILE A 192 -17.97 -5.31 -7.84
CA ILE A 192 -17.83 -4.40 -8.96
C ILE A 192 -16.58 -4.82 -9.70
N ASN A 193 -16.74 -5.21 -10.96
CA ASN A 193 -15.63 -5.50 -11.85
C ASN A 193 -15.77 -4.62 -13.09
N GLY A 194 -15.11 -3.47 -13.07
CA GLY A 194 -15.20 -2.45 -14.10
C GLY A 194 -13.87 -2.21 -14.81
N PRO A 195 -13.31 -3.21 -15.54
CA PRO A 195 -12.20 -2.93 -16.43
C PRO A 195 -12.67 -1.95 -17.50
N SER A 196 -11.90 -0.89 -17.71
CA SER A 196 -12.17 0.06 -18.77
C SER A 196 -12.03 -0.64 -20.12
N THR A 197 -13.00 -0.43 -21.01
CA THR A 197 -12.98 -1.00 -22.37
C THR A 197 -11.76 -0.56 -23.19
N ARG A 198 -11.13 0.54 -22.78
CA ARG A 198 -9.87 1.07 -23.31
C ARG A 198 -9.05 1.66 -22.15
N ILE A 199 -7.72 1.57 -22.19
CA ILE A 199 -6.88 2.35 -21.28
C ILE A 199 -7.03 3.82 -21.64
N ILE A 200 -7.47 4.63 -20.68
CA ILE A 200 -7.74 6.06 -20.88
C ILE A 200 -6.71 6.88 -20.10
N THR A 201 -6.09 7.84 -20.78
CA THR A 201 -5.21 8.82 -20.15
C THR A 201 -6.01 10.02 -19.69
N TYR A 202 -5.81 10.43 -18.43
CA TYR A 202 -6.39 11.64 -17.86
C TYR A 202 -5.35 12.75 -17.78
N TYR A 203 -5.62 13.91 -18.38
CA TYR A 203 -4.66 15.03 -18.39
C TYR A 203 -4.86 16.04 -17.25
N ASN A 204 -5.92 15.85 -16.46
CA ASN A 204 -6.25 16.60 -15.25
C ASN A 204 -6.74 15.61 -14.19
N SER A 205 -6.73 16.02 -12.92
CA SER A 205 -7.34 15.20 -11.87
C SER A 205 -8.86 15.21 -12.03
N VAL A 206 -9.49 14.04 -11.90
CA VAL A 206 -10.93 13.84 -12.09
C VAL A 206 -11.47 12.87 -11.04
N PRO A 207 -12.50 13.24 -10.25
CA PRO A 207 -13.09 12.32 -9.28
C PRO A 207 -13.85 11.19 -9.95
N ILE A 208 -13.79 10.00 -9.33
CA ILE A 208 -14.73 8.93 -9.62
C ILE A 208 -16.12 9.33 -9.12
N VAL A 209 -17.11 9.06 -9.96
CA VAL A 209 -18.51 9.36 -9.72
C VAL A 209 -19.33 8.08 -9.77
N ILE A 210 -20.28 7.99 -8.85
CA ILE A 210 -21.29 6.94 -8.77
C ILE A 210 -22.64 7.56 -9.13
N SER A 211 -23.36 6.97 -10.09
CA SER A 211 -24.66 7.49 -10.54
C SER A 211 -25.75 6.43 -10.43
N ALA A 212 -26.91 6.80 -9.93
CA ALA A 212 -28.08 5.94 -9.86
C ALA A 212 -28.70 5.77 -11.26
N ASP A 213 -29.31 4.61 -11.48
CA ASP A 213 -30.14 4.33 -12.64
C ASP A 213 -31.54 3.93 -12.19
N GLY A 214 -32.56 4.55 -12.81
CA GLY A 214 -33.97 4.31 -12.47
C GLY A 214 -34.45 4.91 -11.13
N GLY A 215 -33.71 5.84 -10.51
CA GLY A 215 -34.12 6.49 -9.25
C GLY A 215 -32.99 7.24 -8.57
N ASP A 216 -33.11 7.44 -7.26
CA ASP A 216 -32.12 8.12 -6.41
C ASP A 216 -31.56 7.17 -5.36
N PHE A 217 -30.31 7.39 -4.97
CA PHE A 217 -29.72 6.80 -3.78
C PHE A 217 -30.35 7.38 -2.50
N ALA A 218 -30.38 6.58 -1.44
CA ALA A 218 -30.74 7.01 -0.08
C ALA A 218 -29.66 6.67 0.97
N GLY A 219 -28.86 5.63 0.75
CA GLY A 219 -27.79 5.24 1.66
C GLY A 219 -27.05 3.97 1.21
N GLY A 220 -26.11 3.51 2.03
CA GLY A 220 -25.26 2.35 1.76
C GLY A 220 -23.77 2.70 1.86
N VAL A 221 -22.92 1.69 1.80
CA VAL A 221 -21.45 1.87 1.80
C VAL A 221 -20.85 0.97 0.75
N VAL A 222 -19.96 1.55 -0.06
CA VAL A 222 -19.26 0.82 -1.12
C VAL A 222 -17.77 1.07 -1.06
N ARG A 223 -17.00 -0.02 -1.15
CA ARG A 223 -15.56 0.00 -1.33
C ARG A 223 -15.25 0.11 -2.81
N LEU A 224 -14.41 1.06 -3.19
CA LEU A 224 -13.95 1.24 -4.57
C LEU A 224 -12.42 1.23 -4.60
N ALA A 225 -11.86 0.55 -5.60
CA ALA A 225 -10.44 0.51 -5.88
C ALA A 225 -10.17 0.97 -7.32
N LEU A 226 -9.37 2.03 -7.48
CA LEU A 226 -8.93 2.56 -8.77
C LEU A 226 -7.59 1.95 -9.16
N HIS A 227 -7.51 1.39 -10.36
CA HIS A 227 -6.30 0.76 -10.91
C HIS A 227 -5.73 1.59 -12.05
N TYR A 228 -4.50 2.09 -11.92
CA TYR A 228 -3.89 2.97 -12.92
C TYR A 228 -2.37 2.96 -12.88
N ASP A 229 -1.75 3.41 -13.97
CA ASP A 229 -0.31 3.69 -14.02
C ASP A 229 -0.03 5.19 -14.08
N ILE A 230 1.12 5.58 -13.52
CA ILE A 230 1.76 6.88 -13.76
C ILE A 230 3.10 6.65 -14.44
N MET A 231 3.34 7.37 -15.54
CA MET A 231 4.65 7.45 -16.18
C MET A 231 5.36 8.72 -15.71
N THR A 232 6.54 8.55 -15.10
CA THR A 232 7.40 9.66 -14.67
C THR A 232 8.62 9.72 -15.59
N PRO A 233 8.92 10.87 -16.22
CA PRO A 233 10.13 11.01 -17.02
C PRO A 233 11.39 11.01 -16.15
N SER A 234 12.54 10.83 -16.79
CA SER A 234 13.84 10.97 -16.14
C SER A 234 14.00 12.36 -15.53
N GLY A 235 14.40 12.42 -14.25
CA GLY A 235 14.76 13.66 -13.55
C GLY A 235 13.59 14.52 -13.06
N ALA A 236 12.37 13.97 -13.00
CA ALA A 236 11.19 14.63 -12.44
C ALA A 236 10.98 14.37 -10.94
#